data_AF-A4IS99-F1
#
_entry.id   AF-A4IS99-F1
#
_cell.length_a   1.000
_cell.length_b   1.000
_cell.length_c   1.000
_cell.angle_alpha   90.00
_cell.angle_beta   90.00
_cell.angle_gamma   90.00
#
_symmetry.space_group_name_H-M   'P 1'
#
loop_
_entity.id
_entity.type
_entity.pdbx_description
1 polymer ?
#
loop_
_entity_poly.entity_id
_entity_poly.type
_entity_poly.pdbx_seq_one_letter_code
_entity_poly.pdbx_strand_id
1 'polypeptide(L)'
;MQIKNLSFDELPSGVREVADRALAERKVRNVFRVTELDFGDGRVYYEISAISDSFIFELSVSELGVEHVNRIGVDTVRDAIKAHPERFGLE
;
A
#
# COMPACT_ATOMS: atom_id res chain seq x y z
N MET A 1 0.70 -18.30 8.96
CA MET A 1 0.72 -16.89 8.52
C MET A 1 1.62 -16.08 9.43
N GLN A 2 2.70 -15.54 8.89
CA GLN A 2 3.55 -14.56 9.53
C GLN A 2 3.38 -13.22 8.82
N ILE A 3 3.39 -12.14 9.60
CA ILE A 3 3.23 -10.77 9.10
C ILE A 3 4.42 -9.98 9.61
N LYS A 4 5.14 -9.34 8.70
CA LYS A 4 6.32 -8.53 9.03
C LYS A 4 6.26 -7.19 8.31
N ASN A 5 6.54 -6.11 9.03
CA ASN A 5 6.77 -4.80 8.40
C ASN A 5 8.21 -4.74 7.89
N LEU A 6 8.39 -4.17 6.70
CA LEU A 6 9.69 -3.94 6.09
C LEU A 6 9.76 -2.54 5.47
N SER A 7 10.97 -2.08 5.22
CA SER A 7 11.23 -0.97 4.32
C SER A 7 10.93 -1.38 2.89
N PHE A 8 10.52 -0.43 2.05
CA PHE A 8 10.32 -0.65 0.63
C PHE A 8 11.60 -1.14 -0.08
N ASP A 9 12.78 -0.77 0.44
CA ASP A 9 14.09 -1.20 -0.09
C ASP A 9 14.49 -2.64 0.29
N GLU A 10 13.75 -3.26 1.20
CA GLU A 10 13.96 -4.67 1.58
C GLU A 10 13.14 -5.64 0.71
N LEU A 11 12.39 -5.14 -0.27
CA LEU A 11 11.63 -5.99 -1.19
C LEU A 11 12.58 -6.85 -2.06
N PRO A 12 12.21 -8.13 -2.32
CA PRO A 12 12.89 -8.94 -3.33
C PRO A 12 12.90 -8.22 -4.68
N SER A 13 13.99 -8.36 -5.46
CA SER A 13 14.18 -7.60 -6.71
C SER A 13 13.01 -7.75 -7.71
N GLY A 14 12.52 -8.98 -7.91
CA GLY A 14 11.38 -9.24 -8.80
C GLY A 14 10.10 -8.53 -8.35
N VAL A 15 9.81 -8.57 -7.05
CA VAL A 15 8.67 -7.85 -6.44
C VAL A 15 8.87 -6.34 -6.54
N ARG A 16 10.10 -5.87 -6.31
CA ARG A 16 10.45 -4.44 -6.36
C ARG A 16 10.20 -3.86 -7.74
N GLU A 17 10.59 -4.55 -8.80
CA GLU A 17 10.33 -4.11 -10.19
C GLU A 17 8.82 -3.99 -10.49
N VAL A 18 8.03 -4.98 -10.06
CA VAL A 18 6.57 -4.94 -10.21
C VAL A 18 5.97 -3.77 -9.44
N ALA A 19 6.41 -3.58 -8.19
CA ALA A 19 5.96 -2.49 -7.34
C ALA A 19 6.32 -1.12 -7.96
N ASP A 20 7.57 -0.90 -8.36
CA ASP A 20 8.02 0.37 -8.93
C ASP A 20 7.20 0.75 -10.18
N ARG A 21 6.94 -0.21 -11.08
CA ARG A 21 6.06 0.03 -12.24
C ARG A 21 4.65 0.41 -11.80
N ALA A 22 4.05 -0.34 -10.88
CA ALA A 22 2.70 -0.09 -10.40
C ALA A 22 2.56 1.27 -9.71
N LEU A 23 3.54 1.66 -8.90
CA LEU A 23 3.60 2.95 -8.20
C LEU A 23 3.78 4.11 -9.19
N ALA A 24 4.62 3.95 -10.21
CA ALA A 24 4.83 4.95 -11.26
C ALA A 24 3.56 5.20 -12.09
N GLU A 25 2.87 4.15 -12.53
CA GLU A 25 1.59 4.25 -13.25
C GLU A 25 0.54 5.04 -12.46
N ARG A 26 0.56 4.91 -11.14
CA ARG A 26 -0.37 5.55 -10.20
C ARG A 26 0.10 6.91 -9.72
N LYS A 27 1.26 7.39 -10.20
CA LYS A 27 1.87 8.67 -9.79
C LYS A 27 1.98 8.79 -8.27
N VAL A 28 2.38 7.70 -7.62
CA VAL A 28 2.59 7.68 -6.18
C VAL A 28 3.69 8.66 -5.81
N ARG A 29 3.43 9.44 -4.76
CA ARG A 29 4.39 10.38 -4.18
C ARG A 29 5.14 9.80 -2.99
N ASN A 30 4.48 8.94 -2.21
CA ASN A 30 5.09 8.35 -1.02
C ASN A 30 4.55 6.94 -0.74
N VAL A 31 5.43 6.06 -0.31
CA VAL A 31 5.11 4.74 0.26
C VAL A 31 5.31 4.86 1.76
N PHE A 32 4.28 4.55 2.55
CA PHE A 32 4.32 4.76 4.00
C PHE A 32 4.20 3.46 4.80
N ARG A 33 3.86 2.34 4.16
CA ARG A 33 3.88 1.02 4.80
C ARG A 33 4.14 -0.06 3.76
N VAL A 34 4.99 -1.03 4.13
CA VAL A 34 5.17 -2.27 3.39
C VAL A 34 5.09 -3.42 4.39
N THR A 35 4.31 -4.43 4.06
CA THR A 35 4.08 -5.60 4.90
C THR A 35 4.24 -6.86 4.08
N GLU A 36 5.10 -7.76 4.53
CA GLU A 36 5.24 -9.12 3.99
C GLU A 36 4.25 -10.04 4.70
N LEU A 37 3.51 -10.79 3.88
CA LEU A 37 2.53 -11.78 4.28
C LEU A 37 3.02 -13.15 3.81
N ASP A 38 3.64 -13.91 4.71
CA ASP A 38 4.02 -15.30 4.46
C ASP A 38 2.91 -16.23 4.97
N PHE A 39 2.28 -16.96 4.06
CA PHE A 39 1.16 -17.84 4.38
C PHE A 39 1.62 -19.19 4.99
N GLY A 40 2.90 -19.53 4.87
CA GLY A 40 3.50 -20.78 5.37
C GLY A 40 3.32 -21.98 4.43
N ASP A 41 2.75 -21.76 3.24
CA ASP A 41 2.57 -22.77 2.18
C ASP A 41 3.41 -22.45 0.93
N GLY A 42 4.42 -21.60 1.08
CA GLY A 42 5.27 -21.10 0.00
C GLY A 42 4.75 -19.86 -0.71
N ARG A 43 3.52 -19.41 -0.41
CA ARG A 43 3.00 -18.14 -0.93
C ARG A 43 3.43 -16.99 -0.03
N VAL A 44 4.04 -15.99 -0.65
CA VAL A 44 4.44 -14.73 -0.02
C VAL A 44 3.88 -13.57 -0.84
N TYR A 45 3.20 -12.65 -0.16
CA TYR A 45 2.68 -11.41 -0.76
C TYR A 45 3.20 -10.20 -0.03
N TYR A 46 3.25 -9.08 -0.74
CA TYR A 46 3.67 -7.80 -0.19
C TYR A 46 2.53 -6.81 -0.31
N GLU A 47 2.02 -6.35 0.83
CA GLU A 47 1.06 -5.26 0.90
C GLU A 47 1.80 -3.93 0.98
N ILE A 48 1.56 -3.06 0.01
CA ILE A 48 2.17 -1.74 -0.10
C ILE A 48 1.09 -0.68 0.07
N SER A 49 1.17 0.10 1.14
CA SER A 49 0.31 1.27 1.34
C SER A 49 1.04 2.54 0.91
N ALA A 50 0.42 3.27 0.01
CA ALA A 50 1.04 4.40 -0.70
C ALA A 50 0.04 5.53 -0.95
N ILE A 51 0.52 6.73 -1.23
CA ILE A 51 -0.31 7.91 -1.48
C ILE A 51 0.15 8.65 -2.74
N SER A 52 -0.82 9.08 -3.54
CA SER A 52 -0.69 10.05 -4.64
C SER A 52 -1.44 11.33 -4.26
N ASP A 53 -1.48 12.30 -5.18
CA ASP A 53 -2.28 13.53 -4.96
C ASP A 53 -3.76 13.28 -4.75
N SER A 54 -4.30 12.24 -5.40
CA SER A 54 -5.74 12.03 -5.47
C SER A 54 -6.20 10.81 -4.68
N PHE A 55 -5.31 9.85 -4.41
CA PHE A 55 -5.67 8.58 -3.81
C PHE A 55 -4.64 8.08 -2.80
N ILE A 56 -5.15 7.47 -1.73
CA ILE A 56 -4.42 6.52 -0.89
C ILE A 56 -4.68 5.13 -1.46
N PHE A 57 -3.62 4.35 -1.63
CA PHE A 57 -3.62 3.01 -2.21
C PHE A 57 -3.19 1.97 -1.19
N GLU A 58 -3.73 0.77 -1.33
CA GLU A 58 -3.20 -0.46 -0.77
C GLU A 58 -3.10 -1.48 -1.91
N LEU A 59 -1.88 -1.93 -2.19
CA LEU A 59 -1.55 -2.83 -3.29
C LEU A 59 -1.09 -4.16 -2.72
N SER A 60 -1.63 -5.28 -3.20
CA SER A 60 -1.06 -6.61 -2.94
C SER A 60 -0.21 -7.02 -4.14
N VAL A 61 1.07 -7.24 -3.92
CA VAL A 61 2.08 -7.46 -4.96
C VAL A 61 2.83 -8.76 -4.71
N SER A 62 3.09 -9.50 -5.78
CA SER A 62 3.99 -10.65 -5.84
C SER A 62 4.93 -10.51 -7.05
N GLU A 63 5.85 -11.47 -7.25
CA GLU A 63 6.69 -11.50 -8.45
C GLU A 63 5.87 -11.69 -9.74
N LEU A 64 4.66 -12.23 -9.63
CA LEU A 64 3.77 -12.46 -10.78
C LEU A 64 3.05 -11.18 -11.22
N GLY A 65 2.94 -10.18 -10.35
CA GLY A 65 2.24 -8.94 -10.65
C GLY A 65 1.55 -8.31 -9.45
N VAL A 66 0.67 -7.36 -9.75
CA VAL A 66 -0.25 -6.77 -8.78
C VAL A 66 -1.55 -7.56 -8.80
N GLU A 67 -1.92 -8.14 -7.67
CA GLU A 67 -3.11 -8.98 -7.56
C GLU A 67 -4.33 -8.19 -7.12
N HIS A 68 -4.14 -7.27 -6.17
CA HIS A 68 -5.21 -6.46 -5.62
C HIS A 68 -4.79 -5.00 -5.53
N VAL A 69 -5.76 -4.12 -5.79
CA VAL A 69 -5.62 -2.67 -5.71
C VAL A 69 -6.85 -2.11 -5.02
N ASN A 70 -6.69 -1.75 -3.76
CA ASN A 70 -7.67 -0.93 -3.05
C ASN A 70 -7.25 0.53 -3.12
N ARG A 71 -8.22 1.43 -3.23
CA ARG A 71 -7.96 2.87 -3.20
C ARG A 71 -9.09 3.66 -2.58
N ILE A 72 -8.75 4.75 -1.93
CA ILE A 72 -9.69 5.75 -1.42
C ILE A 72 -9.25 7.14 -1.83
N GLY A 73 -10.20 7.98 -2.23
CA GLY A 73 -9.92 9.36 -2.62
C GLY A 73 -9.42 10.18 -1.44
N VAL A 74 -8.36 10.97 -1.63
CA VAL A 74 -7.83 11.86 -0.58
C VAL A 74 -8.88 12.89 -0.16
N ASP A 75 -9.67 13.41 -1.11
CA ASP A 75 -10.76 14.33 -0.78
C ASP A 75 -11.87 13.63 0.02
N THR A 76 -12.18 12.36 -0.26
CA THR A 76 -13.12 11.56 0.54
C THR A 76 -12.64 11.42 1.98
N VAL A 77 -11.35 11.17 2.18
CA VAL A 77 -10.76 11.12 3.54
C VAL A 77 -10.82 12.49 4.20
N ARG A 78 -10.49 13.56 3.47
CA ARG A 78 -10.57 14.94 3.98
C ARG A 78 -11.98 15.31 4.42
N ASP A 79 -12.99 14.95 3.63
CA ASP A 79 -14.39 15.23 3.94
C ASP A 79 -14.87 14.42 5.14
N ALA A 80 -14.44 13.15 5.27
CA ALA A 80 -14.71 12.34 6.45
C ALA A 80 -14.08 12.93 7.72
N ILE A 81 -12.84 13.44 7.65
CA ILE A 81 -12.17 14.11 8.78
C ILE A 81 -12.94 15.37 9.18
N LYS A 82 -13.39 16.19 8.22
CA LYS A 82 -14.18 17.39 8.53
C LYS A 82 -15.54 17.07 9.15
N ALA A 83 -16.19 16.02 8.67
CA ALA A 83 -17.52 15.62 9.15
C ALA A 83 -17.48 14.95 10.53
N HIS A 84 -16.39 14.23 10.82
CA HIS A 84 -16.24 13.41 12.03
C HIS A 84 -14.82 13.52 12.63
N PRO A 85 -14.35 14.73 13.01
CA PRO A 85 -12.98 14.93 13.46
C PRO A 85 -12.62 14.09 14.70
N GLU A 86 -13.60 13.81 15.56
CA GLU A 86 -13.47 12.99 16.76
C GLU A 86 -13.01 11.55 16.46
N ARG A 87 -13.37 11.02 15.29
CA ARG A 87 -12.98 9.66 14.87
C ARG A 87 -11.52 9.55 14.46
N PHE A 88 -10.87 10.69 14.27
CA PHE A 88 -9.46 10.79 13.87
C PHE A 88 -8.57 11.34 14.98
N GLY A 89 -9.11 11.52 16.21
CA GLY A 89 -8.37 12.07 17.34
C GLY A 89 -7.98 13.54 17.15
N LEU A 90 -8.76 14.27 16.33
CA LEU A 90 -8.60 15.70 16.09
C LEU A 90 -9.71 16.41 16.87
N GLU A 91 -9.35 17.10 17.95
CA GLU A 91 -10.23 18.04 18.66
C GLU A 91 -9.97 19.48 18.20
#